data_AF-A0A0P0W3S3-F1
#
_entry.id   AF-A0A0P0W3S3-F1
#
_cell.length_a   1.000
_cell.length_b   1.000
_cell.length_c   1.000
_cell.angle_alpha   90.00
_cell.angle_beta   90.00
_cell.angle_gamma   90.00
#
_symmetry.space_group_name_H-M   'P 1'
#
loop_
_entity.id
_entity.type
_entity.pdbx_description
1 polymer ?
#
loop_
_entity_poly.entity_id
_entity_poly.type
_entity_poly.pdbx_seq_one_letter_code
_entity_poly.pdbx_strand_id
1 'polypeptide(L)'
;MAPLPVPCLALQQQQHGPESVKTTLFNIFEGQDIACDIDALTNNSSKFWVTPQGWILVHDKTSLSTFMFSPLNPDEKVQMPHLPDDLPRTSSCLLSDKPTLPGCIVLLVEPNANVIWHCGVDGKKWARHEYDIGTQLLDPVSDLHEKVPICPIAACRGKFYFNSESLTDIGVLRVLPHAGVQLARARWRARGCEQGEGVLGGIRGGALHGQPGLWLWLRHD
;
A
#
# COMPACT_ATOMS: atom_id res chain seq x y z
N MET A 1 0.19 -23.03 -19.67
CA MET A 1 -0.27 -22.42 -18.41
C MET A 1 -1.38 -21.47 -18.78
N ALA A 2 -2.58 -21.63 -18.24
CA ALA A 2 -3.64 -20.63 -18.46
C ALA A 2 -3.17 -19.30 -17.84
N PRO A 3 -3.37 -18.14 -18.49
CA PRO A 3 -3.11 -16.85 -17.86
C PRO A 3 -3.88 -16.79 -16.54
N LEU A 4 -3.18 -16.54 -15.44
CA LEU A 4 -3.87 -16.25 -14.18
C LEU A 4 -4.62 -14.93 -14.40
N PRO A 5 -5.94 -14.85 -14.18
CA PRO A 5 -6.62 -13.57 -14.25
C PRO A 5 -5.95 -12.63 -13.23
N VAL A 6 -5.26 -11.58 -13.72
CA VAL A 6 -4.92 -10.43 -12.89
C VAL A 6 -6.05 -9.41 -13.08
N PRO A 7 -7.07 -9.42 -12.22
CA PRO A 7 -8.07 -8.38 -12.26
C PRO A 7 -7.39 -7.04 -11.94
N CYS A 8 -7.50 -6.08 -12.84
CA CYS A 8 -7.05 -4.72 -12.63
C CYS A 8 -8.25 -3.87 -12.23
N LEU A 9 -8.13 -3.15 -11.12
CA LEU A 9 -9.11 -2.12 -10.77
C LEU A 9 -8.83 -0.89 -11.62
N ALA A 10 -9.78 -0.48 -12.46
CA ALA A 10 -9.73 0.80 -13.14
C ALA A 10 -10.68 1.78 -12.46
N LEU A 11 -10.14 2.95 -12.14
CA LEU A 11 -10.90 4.07 -11.60
C LEU A 11 -11.11 5.08 -12.73
N GLN A 12 -12.34 5.20 -13.21
CA GLN A 12 -12.68 6.23 -14.17
C GLN A 12 -13.21 7.45 -13.42
N GLN A 13 -12.38 8.48 -13.33
CA GLN A 13 -12.83 9.79 -12.90
C GLN A 13 -13.68 10.39 -14.03
N GLN A 14 -14.97 10.61 -13.80
CA GLN A 14 -15.80 11.29 -14.80
C GLN A 14 -15.33 12.73 -14.99
N GLN A 15 -15.29 13.19 -16.24
CA GLN A 15 -14.90 14.56 -16.59
C GLN A 15 -15.92 15.61 -16.12
N HIS A 16 -17.16 15.20 -15.84
CA HIS A 16 -18.22 16.08 -15.38
C HIS A 16 -18.28 16.13 -13.86
N GLY A 17 -17.45 17.00 -13.29
CA GLY A 17 -17.45 17.33 -11.86
C GLY A 17 -16.80 16.28 -10.97
N PRO A 18 -16.41 16.64 -9.73
CA PRO A 18 -15.82 15.71 -8.77
C PRO A 18 -16.79 14.61 -8.30
N GLU A 19 -17.97 14.45 -8.92
CA GLU A 19 -19.15 13.87 -8.26
C GLU A 19 -19.55 12.45 -8.68
N SER A 20 -18.82 11.77 -9.56
CA SER A 20 -18.90 10.31 -9.62
C SER A 20 -17.62 9.69 -10.20
N VAL A 21 -16.88 8.96 -9.38
CA VAL A 21 -15.83 8.07 -9.87
C VAL A 21 -16.51 6.73 -10.15
N LYS A 22 -16.68 6.36 -11.42
CA LYS A 22 -17.12 5.01 -11.74
C LYS A 22 -15.93 4.08 -11.55
N THR A 23 -16.06 3.12 -10.64
CA THR A 23 -15.04 2.08 -10.44
C THR A 23 -15.47 0.83 -11.20
N THR A 24 -14.57 0.24 -11.97
CA THR A 24 -14.84 -1.00 -12.70
C THR A 24 -13.64 -1.94 -12.56
N LEU A 25 -13.92 -3.18 -12.19
CA LEU A 25 -12.89 -4.22 -12.17
C LEU A 25 -12.80 -4.81 -13.57
N PHE A 26 -11.60 -4.84 -14.15
CA PHE A 26 -11.34 -5.39 -15.47
C PHE A 26 -10.49 -6.64 -15.38
N ASN A 27 -10.85 -7.68 -16.12
CA ASN A 27 -9.88 -8.72 -16.46
C ASN A 27 -9.08 -8.24 -17.68
N ILE A 28 -7.80 -7.89 -17.50
CA ILE A 28 -6.98 -7.38 -18.62
C ILE A 28 -6.73 -8.41 -19.72
N PHE A 29 -6.79 -9.71 -19.41
CA PHE A 29 -6.56 -10.76 -20.41
C PHE A 29 -7.80 -11.01 -21.28
N GLU A 30 -8.98 -10.87 -20.70
CA GLU A 30 -10.25 -11.07 -21.41
C GLU A 30 -10.81 -9.76 -21.98
N GLY A 31 -10.33 -8.61 -21.49
CA GLY A 31 -10.87 -7.29 -21.83
C GLY A 31 -12.30 -7.09 -21.34
N GLN A 32 -12.74 -7.89 -20.35
CA GLN A 32 -14.10 -7.89 -19.82
C GLN A 32 -14.18 -7.16 -18.48
N ASP A 33 -15.29 -6.45 -18.26
CA ASP A 33 -15.67 -5.98 -16.93
C ASP A 33 -16.12 -7.17 -16.08
N ILE A 34 -15.56 -7.26 -14.87
CA ILE A 34 -16.05 -8.18 -13.86
C ILE A 34 -17.16 -7.42 -13.12
N ALA A 35 -18.40 -7.89 -13.26
CA ALA A 35 -19.53 -7.34 -12.52
C ALA A 35 -19.28 -7.51 -11.02
N CYS A 36 -19.06 -6.39 -10.33
CA CYS A 36 -18.87 -6.35 -8.89
C CYS A 36 -19.56 -5.10 -8.35
N ASP A 37 -20.19 -5.23 -7.17
CA ASP A 37 -20.88 -4.14 -6.49
C ASP A 37 -19.85 -3.19 -5.87
N ILE A 38 -19.32 -2.31 -6.72
CA ILE A 38 -18.42 -1.22 -6.31
C ILE A 38 -19.18 0.11 -6.22
N ASP A 39 -20.51 0.11 -6.39
CA ASP A 39 -21.32 1.33 -6.27
C ASP A 39 -21.16 1.99 -4.89
N ALA A 40 -20.87 1.19 -3.85
CA ALA A 40 -20.50 1.66 -2.52
C ALA A 40 -19.27 2.60 -2.48
N LEU A 41 -18.36 2.54 -3.46
CA LEU A 41 -17.19 3.44 -3.55
C LEU A 41 -17.49 4.75 -4.27
N THR A 42 -18.66 4.88 -4.91
CA THR A 42 -18.98 6.00 -5.79
C THR A 42 -19.57 7.21 -5.07
N ASN A 43 -19.91 7.08 -3.78
CA ASN A 43 -20.39 8.21 -3.00
C ASN A 43 -19.22 9.17 -2.65
N ASN A 44 -19.43 10.47 -2.80
CA ASN A 44 -18.41 11.49 -2.48
C ASN A 44 -17.98 11.46 -1.00
N SER A 45 -18.79 10.83 -0.13
CA SER A 45 -18.53 10.68 1.30
C SER A 45 -17.50 9.62 1.64
N SER A 46 -17.26 8.62 0.77
CA SER A 46 -16.27 7.58 1.05
C SER A 46 -14.88 7.91 0.51
N LYS A 47 -13.87 7.37 1.17
CA LYS A 47 -12.49 7.27 0.68
C LYS A 47 -12.15 5.79 0.58
N PHE A 48 -11.31 5.45 -0.38
CA PHE A 48 -10.82 4.10 -0.50
C PHE A 48 -9.37 4.07 -0.95
N TRP A 49 -8.67 3.00 -0.57
CA TRP A 49 -7.27 2.78 -0.92
C TRP A 49 -7.07 1.32 -1.31
N VAL A 50 -6.42 1.13 -2.45
CA VAL A 50 -6.19 -0.19 -3.03
C VAL A 50 -4.83 -0.71 -2.57
N THR A 51 -4.78 -1.97 -2.20
CA THR A 51 -3.56 -2.68 -1.82
C THR A 51 -2.97 -3.43 -3.03
N PRO A 52 -1.65 -3.66 -3.08
CA PRO A 52 -1.04 -4.49 -4.13
C PRO A 52 -1.59 -5.93 -4.17
N GLN A 53 -2.16 -6.41 -3.06
CA GLN A 53 -2.78 -7.75 -2.96
C GLN A 53 -4.22 -7.81 -3.49
N GLY A 54 -4.76 -6.71 -4.03
CA GLY A 54 -6.12 -6.65 -4.61
C GLY A 54 -7.25 -6.40 -3.60
N TRP A 55 -6.92 -6.13 -2.34
CA TRP A 55 -7.90 -5.69 -1.33
C TRP A 55 -8.11 -4.18 -1.39
N ILE A 56 -9.33 -3.75 -1.10
CA ILE A 56 -9.71 -2.34 -1.01
C ILE A 56 -10.08 -2.03 0.43
N LEU A 57 -9.37 -1.07 1.03
CA LEU A 57 -9.77 -0.45 2.29
C LEU A 57 -10.75 0.67 1.99
N VAL A 58 -11.95 0.61 2.58
CA VAL A 58 -13.02 1.60 2.44
C VAL A 58 -13.24 2.28 3.77
N HIS A 59 -13.36 3.60 3.72
CA HIS A 59 -13.74 4.44 4.83
C HIS A 59 -14.94 5.28 4.41
N ASP A 60 -16.11 5.01 4.99
CA ASP A 60 -17.33 5.75 4.73
C ASP A 60 -17.64 6.69 5.90
N LYS A 61 -17.64 7.98 5.61
CA LYS A 61 -17.91 9.05 6.58
C LYS A 61 -19.37 9.05 7.06
N THR A 62 -20.30 8.61 6.21
CA THR A 62 -21.73 8.68 6.53
C THR A 62 -22.12 7.61 7.55
N SER A 63 -21.66 6.38 7.34
CA SER A 63 -21.88 5.28 8.29
C SER A 63 -20.84 5.21 9.41
N LEU A 64 -19.80 6.05 9.36
CA LEU A 64 -18.61 5.99 10.24
C LEU A 64 -17.93 4.61 10.22
N SER A 65 -18.13 3.84 9.16
CA SER A 65 -17.61 2.48 9.01
C SER A 65 -16.29 2.48 8.25
N THR A 66 -15.37 1.61 8.67
CA THR A 66 -14.14 1.33 7.94
C THR A 66 -14.01 -0.18 7.79
N PHE A 67 -13.82 -0.67 6.58
CA PHE A 67 -13.74 -2.10 6.31
C PHE A 67 -12.83 -2.38 5.11
N MET A 68 -12.29 -3.59 5.05
CA MET A 68 -11.58 -4.10 3.88
C MET A 68 -12.39 -5.18 3.20
N PHE A 69 -12.37 -5.21 1.88
CA PHE A 69 -12.97 -6.28 1.10
C PHE A 69 -12.15 -6.58 -0.16
N SER A 70 -12.36 -7.77 -0.72
CA SER A 70 -11.86 -8.16 -2.02
C SER A 70 -12.98 -8.03 -3.04
N PRO A 71 -12.82 -7.31 -4.17
CA PRO A 71 -13.81 -7.28 -5.24
C PRO A 71 -14.16 -8.67 -5.80
N LEU A 72 -13.25 -9.65 -5.65
CA LEU A 72 -13.49 -11.04 -6.06
C LEU A 72 -14.44 -11.78 -5.10
N ASN A 73 -14.51 -11.36 -3.84
CA ASN A 73 -15.35 -11.94 -2.78
C ASN A 73 -15.97 -10.81 -1.92
N PRO A 74 -16.95 -10.04 -2.44
CA PRO A 74 -17.47 -8.84 -1.77
C PRO A 74 -18.20 -9.11 -0.45
N ASP A 75 -18.67 -10.35 -0.24
CA ASP A 75 -19.29 -10.80 1.00
C ASP A 75 -18.27 -10.99 2.13
N GLU A 76 -16.99 -11.20 1.80
CA GLU A 76 -15.91 -11.38 2.76
C GLU A 76 -15.33 -10.01 3.18
N LYS A 77 -16.03 -9.37 4.12
CA LYS A 77 -15.63 -8.06 4.67
C LYS A 77 -14.89 -8.22 6.01
N VAL A 78 -13.72 -7.61 6.10
CA VAL A 78 -12.93 -7.48 7.32
C VAL A 78 -13.23 -6.11 7.94
N GLN A 79 -13.93 -6.10 9.07
CA GLN A 79 -14.23 -4.85 9.78
C GLN A 79 -12.95 -4.28 10.40
N MET A 80 -12.76 -2.97 10.24
CA MET A 80 -11.62 -2.24 10.77
C MET A 80 -12.09 -1.15 11.74
N PRO A 81 -11.24 -0.72 12.69
CA PRO A 81 -11.53 0.44 13.50
C PRO A 81 -11.74 1.69 12.64
N HIS A 82 -12.52 2.64 13.18
CA HIS A 82 -12.76 3.91 12.53
C HIS A 82 -11.44 4.65 12.23
N LEU A 83 -11.24 4.98 10.97
CA LEU A 83 -10.08 5.69 10.45
C LEU A 83 -10.29 7.22 10.49
N PRO A 84 -9.26 8.05 10.68
CA PRO A 84 -9.40 9.51 10.64
C PRO A 84 -9.95 10.05 9.30
N ASP A 85 -10.86 11.02 9.38
CA ASP A 85 -11.56 11.62 8.24
C ASP A 85 -10.67 12.45 7.31
N ASP A 86 -9.52 12.90 7.78
CA ASP A 86 -8.62 13.86 7.14
C ASP A 86 -7.56 13.23 6.23
N LEU A 87 -7.50 11.89 6.17
CA LEU A 87 -6.48 11.20 5.37
C LEU A 87 -6.55 11.48 3.85
N PRO A 88 -5.44 11.81 3.19
CA PRO A 88 -5.43 12.03 1.74
C PRO A 88 -5.90 10.81 0.94
N ARG A 89 -6.64 11.04 -0.16
CA ARG A 89 -6.99 9.96 -1.11
C ARG A 89 -5.76 9.35 -1.79
N THR A 90 -4.66 10.11 -1.83
CA THR A 90 -3.37 9.74 -2.41
C THR A 90 -2.47 8.93 -1.46
N SER A 91 -2.93 8.61 -0.25
CA SER A 91 -2.20 7.72 0.66
C SER A 91 -2.05 6.32 0.07
N SER A 92 -0.94 5.64 0.38
CA SER A 92 -0.71 4.27 -0.07
C SER A 92 -1.16 3.27 1.00
N CYS A 93 -1.92 2.26 0.62
CA CYS A 93 -2.38 1.19 1.52
C CYS A 93 -1.67 -0.13 1.23
N LEU A 94 -1.15 -0.77 2.27
CA LEU A 94 -0.35 -1.99 2.18
C LEU A 94 -0.76 -2.99 3.24
N LEU A 95 -0.70 -4.27 2.90
CA LEU A 95 -0.96 -5.37 3.81
C LEU A 95 0.30 -6.18 4.06
N SER A 96 0.58 -6.48 5.32
CA SER A 96 1.73 -7.31 5.69
C SER A 96 1.54 -8.79 5.31
N ASP A 97 0.29 -9.25 5.24
CA ASP A 97 -0.15 -10.61 4.89
C ASP A 97 -1.63 -10.57 4.40
N LYS A 98 -2.31 -11.70 4.24
CA LYS A 98 -3.75 -11.74 3.97
C LYS A 98 -4.54 -11.10 5.12
N PRO A 99 -5.52 -10.22 4.85
CA PRO A 99 -6.27 -9.55 5.90
C PRO A 99 -7.26 -10.48 6.61
N THR A 100 -7.45 -11.70 6.15
CA THR A 100 -8.26 -12.72 6.84
C THR A 100 -7.46 -13.49 7.90
N LEU A 101 -6.13 -13.33 7.94
CA LEU A 101 -5.25 -13.98 8.89
C LEU A 101 -5.03 -13.10 10.14
N PRO A 102 -5.02 -13.69 11.35
CA PRO A 102 -4.72 -12.96 12.57
C PRO A 102 -3.29 -12.39 12.53
N GLY A 103 -3.10 -11.20 13.08
CA GLY A 103 -1.81 -10.52 13.09
C GLY A 103 -1.42 -9.86 11.77
N CYS A 104 -2.28 -9.90 10.73
CA CYS A 104 -2.08 -9.08 9.55
C CYS A 104 -2.15 -7.59 9.93
N ILE A 105 -1.18 -6.81 9.45
CA ILE A 105 -1.09 -5.39 9.66
C ILE A 105 -1.48 -4.66 8.38
N VAL A 106 -2.41 -3.72 8.53
CA VAL A 106 -2.76 -2.73 7.52
C VAL A 106 -1.93 -1.48 7.76
N LEU A 107 -1.25 -1.01 6.71
CA LEU A 107 -0.39 0.17 6.73
C LEU A 107 -0.94 1.21 5.74
N LEU A 108 -1.17 2.42 6.22
CA LEU A 108 -1.52 3.59 5.42
C LEU A 108 -0.39 4.62 5.52
N VAL A 109 0.18 5.00 4.38
CA VAL A 109 1.30 5.94 4.29
C VAL A 109 0.80 7.23 3.70
N GLU A 110 0.90 8.32 4.44
CA GLU A 110 0.57 9.65 3.91
C GLU A 110 1.65 10.09 2.91
N PRO A 111 1.27 10.68 1.76
CA PRO A 111 2.23 10.99 0.69
C PRO A 111 3.03 12.26 0.97
N ASN A 112 2.43 13.24 1.66
CA ASN A 112 3.01 14.57 1.89
C ASN A 112 3.33 14.83 3.36
N ALA A 113 3.09 13.83 4.22
CA ALA A 113 3.42 13.89 5.63
C ALA A 113 4.28 12.67 5.95
N ASN A 114 5.31 12.83 6.78
CA ASN A 114 6.13 11.72 7.28
C ASN A 114 5.38 10.97 8.38
N VAL A 115 4.17 10.51 8.04
CA VAL A 115 3.19 9.89 8.93
C VAL A 115 2.76 8.56 8.34
N ILE A 116 2.76 7.55 9.20
CA ILE A 116 2.28 6.22 8.92
C ILE A 116 1.18 5.89 9.92
N TRP A 117 0.06 5.45 9.38
CA TRP A 117 -1.02 4.87 10.15
C TRP A 117 -0.94 3.36 10.05
N HIS A 118 -1.10 2.66 11.17
CA HIS A 118 -1.13 1.21 11.17
C HIS A 118 -2.23 0.68 12.09
N CYS A 119 -2.76 -0.47 11.72
CA CYS A 119 -3.71 -1.22 12.52
C CYS A 119 -3.52 -2.71 12.25
N GLY A 120 -3.50 -3.53 13.29
CA GLY A 120 -3.75 -4.96 13.11
C GLY A 120 -5.19 -5.18 12.67
N VAL A 121 -5.46 -6.22 11.87
CA VAL A 121 -6.82 -6.58 11.50
C VAL A 121 -7.68 -6.90 12.73
N ASP A 122 -7.09 -7.54 13.73
CA ASP A 122 -7.67 -7.78 15.06
C ASP A 122 -7.51 -6.59 16.02
N GLY A 123 -6.91 -5.50 15.54
CA GLY A 123 -6.65 -4.29 16.29
C GLY A 123 -7.94 -3.52 16.60
N LYS A 124 -7.93 -2.80 17.72
CA LYS A 124 -9.08 -2.00 18.18
C LYS A 124 -9.02 -0.53 17.75
N LYS A 125 -7.85 -0.05 17.34
CA LYS A 125 -7.62 1.35 16.97
C LYS A 125 -6.47 1.49 15.99
N TRP A 126 -6.55 2.50 15.15
CA TRP A 126 -5.42 2.97 14.36
C TRP A 126 -4.40 3.67 15.25
N ALA A 127 -3.13 3.39 14.99
CA ALA A 127 -2.01 4.07 15.64
C ALA A 127 -1.28 4.92 14.59
N ARG A 128 -1.09 6.20 14.93
CA ARG A 128 -0.32 7.16 14.16
C ARG A 128 1.14 7.10 14.56
N HIS A 129 2.03 7.05 13.59
CA HIS A 129 3.47 7.08 13.80
C HIS A 129 4.10 8.13 12.89
N GLU A 130 4.70 9.16 13.49
CA GLU A 130 5.58 10.07 12.76
C GLU A 130 6.96 9.44 12.65
N TYR A 131 7.55 9.52 11.46
CA TYR A 131 8.89 9.02 11.21
C TYR A 131 9.81 10.14 10.72
N ASP A 132 11.11 9.91 10.86
CA ASP A 132 12.16 10.74 10.33
C ASP A 132 13.30 9.82 9.89
N ILE A 133 13.64 9.88 8.60
CA ILE A 133 14.72 9.07 8.01
C ILE A 133 15.84 9.94 7.45
N GLY A 134 15.81 11.24 7.72
CA GLY A 134 16.70 12.24 7.13
C GLY A 134 15.95 13.42 6.54
N THR A 135 16.72 14.41 6.11
CA THR A 135 16.23 15.62 5.45
C THR A 135 16.91 15.79 4.10
N GLN A 136 16.15 16.23 3.10
CA GLN A 136 16.64 16.58 1.77
C GLN A 136 16.37 18.04 1.46
N LEU A 137 17.21 18.62 0.60
CA LEU A 137 17.01 19.96 0.08
C LEU A 137 15.86 19.92 -0.93
N LEU A 138 14.75 20.58 -0.60
CA LEU A 138 13.58 20.69 -1.46
C LEU A 138 13.76 21.81 -2.49
N ASP A 139 14.27 22.97 -2.05
CA ASP A 139 14.60 24.09 -2.93
C ASP A 139 15.96 24.71 -2.57
N PRO A 140 16.97 24.59 -3.44
CA PRO A 140 18.30 25.18 -3.22
C PRO A 140 18.32 26.71 -3.18
N VAL A 141 17.33 27.38 -3.79
CA VAL A 141 17.32 28.85 -3.88
C VAL A 141 16.83 29.47 -2.57
N SER A 142 15.82 28.85 -1.95
CA SER A 142 15.28 29.28 -0.65
C SER A 142 15.91 28.58 0.56
N ASP A 143 16.85 27.66 0.34
CA ASP A 143 17.44 26.77 1.36
C ASP A 143 16.37 25.96 2.12
N LEU A 144 15.25 25.67 1.45
CA LEU A 144 14.12 24.97 2.03
C LEU A 144 14.40 23.48 2.10
N HIS A 145 14.32 22.91 3.29
CA HIS A 145 14.52 21.50 3.55
C HIS A 145 13.20 20.81 3.89
N GLU A 146 13.06 19.56 3.46
CA GLU A 146 11.96 18.68 3.85
C GLU A 146 12.49 17.37 4.43
N LYS A 147 11.66 16.67 5.21
CA LYS A 147 11.96 15.31 5.64
C LYS A 147 11.80 14.35 4.48
N VAL A 148 12.74 13.43 4.30
CA VAL A 148 12.71 12.45 3.22
C VAL A 148 11.47 11.54 3.35
N PRO A 149 10.58 11.48 2.34
CA PRO A 149 9.42 10.60 2.38
C PRO A 149 9.80 9.13 2.15
N ILE A 150 9.15 8.21 2.84
CA ILE A 150 9.30 6.77 2.59
C ILE A 150 8.39 6.39 1.41
N CYS A 151 8.93 6.38 0.18
CA CYS A 151 8.22 5.91 -1.02
C CYS A 151 9.21 5.36 -2.08
N PRO A 152 8.88 4.25 -2.79
CA PRO A 152 7.76 3.34 -2.56
C PRO A 152 8.02 2.33 -1.43
N ILE A 153 6.95 1.71 -0.91
CA ILE A 153 7.01 0.64 0.09
C ILE A 153 6.45 -0.64 -0.51
N ALA A 154 7.08 -1.77 -0.22
CA ALA A 154 6.60 -3.10 -0.56
C ALA A 154 6.38 -3.93 0.71
N ALA A 155 5.36 -4.78 0.72
CA ALA A 155 5.06 -5.66 1.85
C ALA A 155 5.40 -7.13 1.52
N CYS A 156 6.03 -7.82 2.46
CA CYS A 156 6.39 -9.23 2.33
C CYS A 156 6.60 -9.88 3.70
N ARG A 157 5.90 -11.00 3.96
CA ARG A 157 6.05 -11.86 5.15
C ARG A 157 6.02 -11.08 6.47
N GLY A 158 4.97 -10.29 6.68
CA GLY A 158 4.79 -9.54 7.93
C GLY A 158 5.68 -8.30 8.06
N LYS A 159 6.41 -7.90 7.01
CA LYS A 159 7.33 -6.77 7.02
C LYS A 159 7.11 -5.85 5.83
N PHE A 160 7.49 -4.60 6.00
CA PHE A 160 7.44 -3.59 4.97
C PHE A 160 8.86 -3.14 4.64
N TYR A 161 9.13 -2.92 3.36
CA TYR A 161 10.45 -2.62 2.83
C TYR A 161 10.39 -1.36 1.99
N PHE A 162 11.43 -0.54 2.04
CA PHE A 162 11.50 0.72 1.28
C PHE A 162 12.92 1.04 0.85
N ASN A 163 13.06 1.89 -0.16
CA ASN A 163 14.38 2.37 -0.60
C ASN A 163 14.99 3.24 0.51
N SER A 164 16.20 2.90 0.95
CA SER A 164 16.98 3.79 1.81
C SER A 164 17.82 4.74 0.96
N GLU A 165 18.36 5.80 1.56
CA GLU A 165 19.33 6.69 0.88
C GLU A 165 20.55 5.94 0.33
N SER A 166 20.90 4.81 0.96
CA SER A 166 22.00 3.95 0.52
C SER A 166 21.52 2.95 -0.54
N LEU A 167 22.25 2.87 -1.66
CA LEU A 167 22.02 1.83 -2.68
C LEU A 167 22.36 0.42 -2.18
N THR A 168 23.10 0.28 -1.07
CA THR A 168 23.52 -1.02 -0.51
C THR A 168 22.61 -1.55 0.59
N ASP A 169 21.69 -0.72 1.09
CA ASP A 169 20.79 -1.07 2.18
C ASP A 169 19.32 -0.86 1.78
N ILE A 170 18.45 -1.69 2.33
CA ILE A 170 17.00 -1.55 2.26
C ILE A 170 16.48 -1.14 3.64
N GLY A 171 15.55 -0.20 3.65
CA GLY A 171 14.79 0.12 4.84
C GLY A 171 13.80 -1.00 5.16
N VAL A 172 13.68 -1.37 6.42
CA VAL A 172 12.69 -2.33 6.91
C VAL A 172 11.87 -1.67 7.99
N LEU A 173 10.55 -1.62 7.77
CA LEU A 173 9.57 -1.21 8.73
C LEU A 173 8.88 -2.45 9.32
N ARG A 174 8.90 -2.55 10.65
CA ARG A 174 8.20 -3.58 11.41
C ARG A 174 7.21 -2.93 12.35
N VAL A 175 5.98 -3.43 12.33
CA VAL A 175 4.95 -3.01 13.29
C VAL A 175 4.90 -4.06 14.39
N LEU A 176 5.11 -3.62 15.63
CA LEU A 176 5.08 -4.47 16.81
C LEU A 176 3.75 -4.23 17.56
N PRO A 177 3.02 -5.28 17.98
CA PRO A 177 1.68 -5.15 18.58
C PRO A 177 1.60 -4.20 19.79
N HIS A 178 2.70 -4.04 20.53
CA HIS A 178 2.75 -3.23 21.77
C HIS A 178 3.84 -2.15 21.78
N ALA A 179 4.70 -2.11 20.76
CA ALA A 179 5.86 -1.21 20.72
C ALA A 179 5.79 -0.19 19.55
N GLY A 180 4.71 -0.20 18.78
CA GLY A 180 4.52 0.70 17.64
C GLY A 180 5.36 0.30 16.43
N VAL A 181 5.75 1.29 15.64
CA VAL A 181 6.53 1.09 14.42
C VAL A 181 8.02 1.17 14.75
N GLN A 182 8.78 0.16 14.33
CA GLN A 182 10.23 0.14 14.40
C GLN A 182 10.81 0.21 13.00
N LEU A 183 11.71 1.16 12.80
CA LEU A 183 12.52 1.28 11.60
C LEU A 183 13.87 0.62 11.80
N ALA A 184 14.30 -0.18 10.83
CA ALA A 184 15.63 -0.80 10.81
C ALA A 184 16.21 -0.73 9.40
N ARG A 185 17.54 -0.78 9.28
CA ARG A 185 18.22 -1.01 8.01
C ARG A 185 18.54 -2.49 7.88
N ALA A 186 18.32 -3.05 6.70
CA ALA A 186 18.80 -4.38 6.34
C ALA A 186 19.72 -4.28 5.13
N ARG A 187 20.80 -5.07 5.12
CA ARG A 187 21.64 -5.18 3.92
C ARG A 187 20.96 -6.05 2.88
N TRP A 188 21.17 -5.70 1.62
CA TRP A 188 20.89 -6.60 0.51
C TRP A 188 21.63 -7.93 0.69
N ARG A 189 20.91 -9.04 0.53
CA ARG A 189 21.49 -10.33 0.16
C ARG A 189 20.80 -10.79 -1.10
N ALA A 190 21.49 -10.71 -2.24
CA ALA A 190 21.03 -11.39 -3.44
C ALA A 190 20.98 -12.89 -3.14
N ARG A 191 19.78 -13.49 -3.14
CA ARG A 191 19.66 -14.91 -3.43
C ARG A 191 19.26 -15.01 -4.91
N GLY A 192 19.87 -15.96 -5.61
CA GLY A 192 19.63 -16.17 -7.04
C GLY A 192 18.14 -16.19 -7.36
N CYS A 193 17.77 -15.54 -8.46
CA CYS A 193 16.40 -15.49 -8.96
C CYS A 193 16.03 -16.87 -9.51
N GLU A 194 15.41 -17.73 -8.69
CA GLU A 194 14.66 -18.88 -9.18
C GLU A 194 13.20 -18.47 -9.37
N GLN A 195 12.65 -18.80 -10.54
CA GLN A 195 11.29 -18.43 -11.01
C GLN A 195 10.24 -18.62 -9.90
N GLY A 196 9.53 -17.56 -9.50
CA GLY A 196 8.50 -17.60 -8.47
C GLY A 196 7.68 -16.32 -8.37
N GLU A 197 6.46 -16.44 -7.82
CA GLU A 197 5.50 -15.34 -7.66
C GLU A 197 5.91 -14.40 -6.51
N GLY A 198 5.86 -13.09 -6.76
CA GLY A 198 6.21 -12.09 -5.76
C GLY A 198 5.36 -10.83 -5.87
N VAL A 199 5.31 -10.05 -4.80
CA VAL A 199 4.70 -8.71 -4.80
C VAL A 199 5.66 -7.76 -5.52
N LEU A 200 5.12 -7.02 -6.49
CA LEU A 200 5.85 -5.99 -7.24
C LEU A 200 6.10 -4.79 -6.30
N GLY A 201 7.27 -4.78 -5.67
CA GLY A 201 7.75 -3.63 -4.92
C GLY A 201 8.47 -2.68 -5.86
N GLY A 202 8.14 -1.40 -5.83
CA GLY A 202 8.83 -0.37 -6.61
C GLY A 202 10.29 -0.09 -6.21
N ILE A 203 10.95 -1.04 -5.53
CA ILE A 203 12.20 -0.85 -4.79
C ILE A 203 13.38 -1.05 -5.76
N ARG A 204 14.23 -0.04 -5.89
CA ARG A 204 15.44 -0.10 -6.72
C ARG A 204 16.53 -0.81 -5.91
N GLY A 205 16.90 -2.01 -6.33
CA GLY A 205 18.09 -2.69 -5.83
C GLY A 205 19.34 -2.21 -6.56
N GLY A 206 20.39 -1.83 -5.83
CA GLY A 206 21.71 -1.61 -6.41
C GLY A 206 22.32 -2.95 -6.84
N ALA A 207 22.42 -3.21 -8.15
CA ALA A 207 23.18 -4.34 -8.66
C ALA A 207 24.68 -4.07 -8.47
N LEU A 208 25.39 -4.96 -7.77
CA LEU A 208 26.84 -5.06 -7.91
C LEU A 208 27.11 -5.47 -9.36
N HIS A 209 27.58 -4.51 -10.16
CA HIS A 209 27.89 -4.60 -11.60
C HIS A 209 26.68 -4.92 -12.52
N GLY A 210 26.21 -3.90 -13.26
CA GLY A 210 25.90 -4.11 -14.68
C GLY A 210 24.49 -3.91 -15.24
N GLN A 211 23.47 -3.48 -14.50
CA GLN A 211 22.19 -3.02 -15.09
C GLN A 211 21.49 -1.95 -14.21
N PRO A 212 21.24 -0.73 -14.70
CA PRO A 212 20.37 0.23 -14.04
C PRO A 212 18.89 -0.14 -14.23
N GLY A 213 18.11 -0.18 -13.14
CA GLY A 213 16.64 -0.33 -13.19
C GLY A 213 16.07 -1.67 -12.70
N LEU A 214 16.75 -2.38 -11.79
CA LEU A 214 16.23 -3.63 -11.24
C LEU A 214 15.09 -3.37 -10.25
N TRP A 215 13.86 -3.72 -10.65
CA TRP A 215 12.69 -3.83 -9.77
C TRP A 215 12.82 -5.12 -8.96
N LEU A 216 12.75 -5.03 -7.62
CA LEU A 216 12.81 -6.23 -6.78
C LEU A 216 11.42 -6.83 -6.58
N TRP A 217 11.24 -8.08 -7.02
CA TRP A 217 10.10 -8.91 -6.66
C TRP A 217 10.31 -9.47 -5.25
N LEU A 218 9.41 -9.17 -4.31
CA LEU A 218 9.43 -9.81 -2.99
C LEU A 218 8.57 -11.06 -3.03
N ARG A 219 9.21 -12.24 -3.02
CA ARG A 219 8.57 -13.56 -3.13
C ARG A 219 7.75 -13.92 -1.88
N HIS A 220 6.50 -14.35 -2.08
CA HIS A 220 5.79 -15.17 -1.08
C HIS A 220 6.17 -16.63 -1.38
N ASP A 221 6.75 -17.35 -0.41
CA ASP A 221 6.87 -18.81 -0.54
C ASP A 221 5.50 -19.44 -0.23
#